data_AF-A0A814II95-F1
#
_entry.id   AF-A0A814II95-F1
#
_cell.length_a   1.000
_cell.length_b   1.000
_cell.length_c   1.000
_cell.angle_alpha   90.00
_cell.angle_beta   90.00
_cell.angle_gamma   90.00
#
_symmetry.space_group_name_H-M   'P 1'
#
loop_
_entity.id
_entity.type
_entity.pdbx_description
1 polymer ?
#
loop_
_entity_poly.entity_id
_entity_poly.type
_entity_poly.pdbx_seq_one_letter_code
_entity_poly.pdbx_strand_id
1 'polypeptide(L)'
;MATSGNNSRITDIEPWYIPMDILRIVGPGGPQDNYEVQKSGQPRRVNSDLKRIQYQDSLCVFRAYINYSMTVIQNHSYNLQAIYRYVIVVYPTRIFWQSHRFQLFLIIITWIFGLIAFIPFLFTDYIRYNVENQICQAPIRFSFAIIYVALVIYIIPNMILNIIYLKLVRYVRQMNKRITSANVLSRAERELKMVRNIVTISTILVILGLPYAIFILMSFFTTIPQYHFRIAFIFIDISTTASMIALFKTTDTIKAAAVQTVTELVTIIAQMNT
;
A
#
# COMPACT_ATOMS: atom_id res chain seq x y z
N MET A 1 -14.10 40.17 42.66
CA MET A 1 -13.10 39.19 43.14
C MET A 1 -12.66 38.38 41.92
N ALA A 2 -11.39 38.48 41.56
CA ALA A 2 -10.73 37.70 40.51
C ALA A 2 -10.70 36.20 40.91
N THR A 3 -10.47 35.19 40.07
CA THR A 3 -9.56 35.06 38.93
C THR A 3 -9.88 33.73 38.21
N SER A 4 -9.63 33.69 36.90
CA SER A 4 -8.86 32.65 36.18
C SER A 4 -9.15 31.15 36.46
N GLY A 5 -9.72 30.47 35.47
CA GLY A 5 -9.76 29.00 35.38
C GLY A 5 -9.18 28.56 34.03
N ASN A 6 -8.02 27.92 34.10
CA ASN A 6 -7.09 27.68 33.01
C ASN A 6 -7.61 26.77 31.88
N ASN A 7 -7.18 27.16 30.70
CA ASN A 7 -7.05 26.40 29.47
C ASN A 7 -6.15 25.17 29.69
N SER A 8 -6.67 23.95 29.48
CA SER A 8 -5.84 22.77 29.24
C SER A 8 -6.52 21.82 28.26
N ARG A 9 -6.10 22.02 27.02
CA ARG A 9 -6.26 21.23 25.82
C ARG A 9 -5.62 19.85 26.07
N ILE A 10 -6.40 18.77 25.99
CA ILE A 10 -5.88 17.40 25.83
C ILE A 10 -6.21 16.99 24.40
N THR A 11 -5.30 17.35 23.50
CA THR A 11 -5.14 16.66 22.21
C THR A 11 -4.36 15.37 22.44
N ASP A 12 -4.43 14.50 21.43
CA ASP A 12 -3.47 13.43 21.16
C ASP A 12 -3.83 12.04 21.71
N ILE A 13 -4.75 11.40 21.00
CA ILE A 13 -4.72 9.94 20.81
C ILE A 13 -4.02 9.71 19.47
N GLU A 14 -2.71 9.44 19.54
CA GLU A 14 -1.91 9.01 18.40
C GLU A 14 -2.43 7.67 17.84
N PRO A 15 -2.49 7.51 16.51
CA PRO A 15 -2.71 6.23 15.87
C PRO A 15 -1.38 5.49 15.72
N TRP A 16 -1.30 4.30 16.32
CA TRP A 16 -0.44 3.17 15.96
C TRP A 16 0.71 3.47 14.97
N TYR A 17 1.72 4.18 15.45
CA TYR A 17 3.08 4.14 14.90
C TYR A 17 3.74 2.90 15.49
N ILE A 18 4.16 1.96 14.64
CA ILE A 18 5.10 0.92 15.08
C ILE A 18 6.50 1.52 14.88
N PRO A 19 7.20 1.93 15.96
CA PRO A 19 8.58 2.37 15.85
C PRO A 19 9.45 1.17 15.48
N MET A 20 10.17 1.31 14.37
CA MET A 20 11.30 0.46 14.02
C MET A 20 12.49 0.77 14.93
N ASP A 21 12.49 0.33 16.18
CA ASP A 21 13.72 0.31 16.97
C ASP A 21 13.78 -0.85 17.97
N ILE A 22 14.84 -1.65 17.80
CA ILE A 22 15.64 -2.33 18.83
C ILE A 22 14.94 -3.46 19.63
N LEU A 23 15.24 -4.70 19.25
CA LEU A 23 15.55 -5.74 20.24
C LEU A 23 16.61 -6.72 19.73
N ARG A 24 17.78 -6.63 20.37
CA ARG A 24 18.89 -7.58 20.31
C ARG A 24 18.42 -8.95 20.79
N ILE A 25 18.62 -9.99 19.98
CA ILE A 25 18.87 -11.34 20.51
C ILE A 25 20.06 -11.93 19.74
N VAL A 26 21.04 -12.39 20.53
CA VAL A 26 22.32 -12.96 20.14
C VAL A 26 22.12 -14.38 19.57
N GLY A 27 22.83 -14.74 18.49
CA GLY A 27 22.92 -16.12 18.00
C GLY A 27 24.04 -16.31 16.95
N PRO A 28 24.70 -17.49 16.87
CA PRO A 28 26.10 -17.59 16.47
C PRO A 28 26.35 -18.04 15.01
N GLY A 29 27.47 -17.53 14.46
CA GLY A 29 28.47 -18.21 13.62
C GLY A 29 28.05 -19.05 12.40
N GLY A 30 28.42 -18.59 11.20
CA GLY A 30 28.52 -19.39 9.97
C GLY A 30 29.39 -18.68 8.89
N PRO A 31 30.09 -19.41 8.01
CA PRO A 31 31.42 -19.03 7.52
C PRO A 31 31.47 -18.09 6.31
N GLN A 32 32.61 -17.40 6.20
CA GLN A 32 33.00 -16.40 5.21
C GLN A 32 33.39 -17.03 3.87
N ASP A 33 32.86 -16.46 2.77
CA ASP A 33 33.50 -16.56 1.45
C ASP A 33 34.12 -15.23 1.02
N ASN A 34 35.35 -15.36 0.53
CA ASN A 34 36.32 -14.31 0.26
C ASN A 34 36.00 -13.53 -1.02
N TYR A 35 36.00 -12.20 -0.93
CA TYR A 35 36.30 -11.33 -2.06
C TYR A 35 37.32 -10.28 -1.63
N GLU A 36 38.58 -10.53 -2.00
CA GLU A 36 39.66 -9.54 -2.02
C GLU A 36 39.41 -8.55 -3.16
N VAL A 37 39.28 -7.26 -2.85
CA VAL A 37 39.83 -6.19 -3.69
C VAL A 37 40.44 -5.13 -2.78
N GLN A 38 41.77 -5.12 -2.77
CA GLN A 38 42.62 -4.21 -2.04
C GLN A 38 42.88 -2.96 -2.88
N LYS A 39 42.40 -1.79 -2.43
CA LYS A 39 42.97 -0.49 -2.81
C LYS A 39 43.34 0.31 -1.56
N SER A 40 44.58 0.75 -1.58
CA SER A 40 45.40 1.27 -0.49
C SER A 40 45.10 2.74 -0.19
N GLY A 41 45.09 3.08 1.12
CA GLY A 41 45.19 4.45 1.63
C GLY A 41 44.01 4.88 2.50
N GLN A 42 43.88 4.30 3.71
CA GLN A 42 42.82 4.49 4.73
C GLN A 42 41.46 3.88 4.31
N PRO A 43 40.93 2.77 4.94
CA PRO A 43 40.14 2.88 6.18
C PRO A 43 39.85 1.53 6.92
N ARG A 44 40.70 1.05 7.84
CA ARG A 44 40.41 -0.23 8.54
C ARG A 44 39.18 -0.19 9.47
N ARG A 45 38.82 0.98 10.01
CA ARG A 45 37.61 1.17 10.85
C ARG A 45 36.30 1.26 10.06
N VAL A 46 36.31 1.92 8.90
CA VAL A 46 35.07 2.09 8.10
C VAL A 46 34.55 0.74 7.60
N ASN A 47 35.43 -0.19 7.22
CA ASN A 47 35.02 -1.52 6.76
C ASN A 47 34.43 -2.40 7.88
N SER A 48 34.92 -2.27 9.13
CA SER A 48 34.31 -2.96 10.27
C SER A 48 32.95 -2.36 10.63
N ASP A 49 32.79 -1.04 10.51
CA ASP A 49 31.51 -0.36 10.76
C ASP A 49 30.49 -0.65 9.65
N LEU A 50 30.90 -0.68 8.37
CA LEU A 50 30.04 -1.06 7.25
C LEU A 50 29.53 -2.49 7.37
N LYS A 51 30.41 -3.45 7.70
CA LYS A 51 30.02 -4.85 7.94
C LYS A 51 29.07 -4.98 9.13
N ARG A 52 29.24 -4.16 10.17
CA ARG A 52 28.36 -4.14 11.33
C ARG A 52 26.97 -3.59 11.01
N ILE A 53 26.89 -2.55 10.17
CA ILE A 53 25.63 -2.01 9.64
C ILE A 53 24.93 -3.04 8.75
N GLN A 54 25.67 -3.67 7.83
CA GLN A 54 25.14 -4.69 6.92
C GLN A 54 24.65 -5.95 7.65
N TYR A 55 25.30 -6.36 8.74
CA TYR A 55 24.89 -7.52 9.56
C TYR A 55 23.71 -7.21 10.50
N GLN A 56 23.55 -5.95 10.94
CA GLN A 56 22.36 -5.51 11.70
C GLN A 56 21.09 -5.39 10.83
N ASP A 57 21.23 -5.39 9.51
CA ASP A 57 20.15 -5.18 8.55
C ASP A 57 19.50 -6.48 8.03
N SER A 58 19.51 -7.58 8.79
CA SER A 58 18.67 -8.74 8.46
C SER A 58 17.18 -8.37 8.40
N LEU A 59 16.77 -7.39 9.22
CA LEU A 59 15.43 -6.79 9.17
C LEU A 59 15.19 -5.97 7.90
N CYS A 60 16.22 -5.49 7.23
CA CYS A 60 16.08 -4.62 6.06
C CYS A 60 15.51 -5.38 4.85
N VAL A 61 15.95 -6.62 4.62
CA VAL A 61 15.37 -7.51 3.59
C VAL A 61 13.90 -7.80 3.92
N PHE A 62 13.60 -8.11 5.19
CA PHE A 62 12.24 -8.36 5.65
C PHE A 62 11.32 -7.13 5.50
N ARG A 63 11.82 -5.93 5.82
CA ARG A 63 11.11 -4.66 5.63
C ARG A 63 10.79 -4.39 4.16
N ALA A 64 11.76 -4.61 3.28
CA ALA A 64 11.55 -4.48 1.84
C ALA A 64 10.51 -5.49 1.33
N TYR A 65 10.58 -6.74 1.77
CA TYR A 65 9.58 -7.77 1.46
C TYR A 65 8.17 -7.36 1.91
N ILE A 66 8.00 -6.94 3.18
CA ILE A 66 6.70 -6.46 3.68
C ILE A 66 6.19 -5.30 2.83
N ASN A 67 7.05 -4.34 2.49
CA ASN A 67 6.65 -3.18 1.70
C ASN A 67 6.11 -3.59 0.31
N TYR A 68 6.83 -4.46 -0.39
CA TYR A 68 6.38 -4.98 -1.69
C TYR A 68 5.06 -5.75 -1.57
N SER A 69 4.93 -6.65 -0.58
CA SER A 69 3.71 -7.41 -0.35
C SER A 69 2.53 -6.51 0.00
N MET A 70 2.70 -5.54 0.89
CA MET A 70 1.64 -4.60 1.29
C MET A 70 1.19 -3.74 0.12
N THR A 71 2.12 -3.31 -0.74
CA THR A 71 1.79 -2.52 -1.93
C THR A 71 0.92 -3.34 -2.91
N VAL A 72 1.26 -4.62 -3.14
CA VAL A 72 0.43 -5.52 -3.96
C VAL A 72 -0.94 -5.74 -3.34
N ILE A 73 -1.00 -6.04 -2.04
CA ILE A 73 -2.27 -6.26 -1.32
C ILE A 73 -3.15 -5.01 -1.45
N GLN A 74 -2.58 -3.81 -1.27
CA GLN A 74 -3.30 -2.55 -1.42
C GLN A 74 -3.87 -2.38 -2.83
N ASN A 75 -3.05 -2.52 -3.87
CA ASN A 75 -3.48 -2.34 -5.26
C ASN A 75 -4.52 -3.38 -5.71
N HIS A 76 -4.39 -4.63 -5.27
CA HIS A 76 -5.40 -5.66 -5.52
C HIS A 76 -6.67 -5.45 -4.69
N SER A 77 -6.58 -4.87 -3.50
CA SER A 77 -7.76 -4.50 -2.70
C SER A 77 -8.61 -3.44 -3.40
N TYR A 78 -8.01 -2.46 -4.09
CA TYR A 78 -8.76 -1.52 -4.92
C TYR A 78 -9.50 -2.20 -6.07
N ASN A 79 -8.88 -3.21 -6.69
CA ASN A 79 -9.54 -4.02 -7.70
C ASN A 79 -10.71 -4.80 -7.12
N LEU A 80 -10.54 -5.44 -5.97
CA LEU A 80 -11.60 -6.19 -5.31
C LEU A 80 -12.80 -5.29 -4.97
N GLN A 81 -12.54 -4.08 -4.46
CA GLN A 81 -13.58 -3.09 -4.19
C GLN A 81 -14.32 -2.66 -5.46
N ALA A 82 -13.60 -2.43 -6.56
CA ALA A 82 -14.21 -2.07 -7.84
C ALA A 82 -15.05 -3.22 -8.42
N ILE A 83 -14.55 -4.46 -8.37
CA ILE A 83 -15.28 -5.66 -8.81
C ILE A 83 -16.56 -5.82 -7.99
N TYR A 84 -16.47 -5.70 -6.67
CA TYR A 84 -17.62 -5.84 -5.79
C TYR A 84 -18.76 -4.88 -6.16
N ARG A 85 -18.42 -3.59 -6.34
CA ARG A 85 -19.37 -2.55 -6.75
C ARG A 85 -19.94 -2.82 -8.15
N TYR A 86 -19.09 -3.25 -9.08
CA TYR A 86 -19.51 -3.63 -10.42
C TYR A 86 -20.53 -4.78 -10.39
N VAL A 87 -20.28 -5.83 -9.60
CA VAL A 87 -21.18 -6.98 -9.50
C VAL A 87 -22.52 -6.60 -8.87
N ILE A 88 -22.53 -5.74 -7.85
CA ILE A 88 -23.79 -5.25 -7.25
C ILE A 88 -24.64 -4.49 -8.27
N VAL A 89 -24.02 -3.64 -9.09
CA VAL A 89 -24.73 -2.81 -10.08
C VAL A 89 -25.22 -3.63 -11.27
N VAL A 90 -24.38 -4.51 -11.81
CA VAL A 90 -24.68 -5.24 -13.05
C VAL A 90 -25.47 -6.52 -12.82
N TYR A 91 -25.21 -7.21 -11.70
CA TYR A 91 -25.82 -8.51 -11.38
C TYR A 91 -26.49 -8.50 -9.99
N PRO A 92 -27.53 -7.66 -9.78
CA PRO A 92 -28.20 -7.57 -8.48
C PRO A 92 -28.85 -8.89 -8.04
N THR A 93 -29.23 -9.76 -8.99
CA THR A 93 -29.89 -11.05 -8.73
C THR A 93 -28.94 -12.16 -8.28
N ARG A 94 -27.62 -11.99 -8.42
CA ARG A 94 -26.63 -13.01 -8.08
C ARG A 94 -26.17 -12.87 -6.62
N ILE A 95 -27.05 -13.24 -5.69
CA ILE A 95 -26.83 -13.11 -4.23
C ILE A 95 -25.55 -13.80 -3.76
N PHE A 96 -25.14 -14.90 -4.40
CA PHE A 96 -23.92 -15.64 -4.05
C PHE A 96 -22.66 -14.76 -4.03
N TRP A 97 -22.48 -13.90 -5.04
CA TRP A 97 -21.32 -13.02 -5.15
C TRP A 97 -21.33 -11.87 -4.14
N GLN A 98 -22.51 -11.53 -3.61
CA GLN A 98 -22.69 -10.46 -2.64
C GLN A 98 -22.54 -10.96 -1.20
N SER A 99 -22.49 -12.28 -0.98
CA SER A 99 -22.36 -12.87 0.35
C SER A 99 -21.08 -12.41 1.05
N HIS A 100 -21.20 -12.02 2.32
CA HIS A 100 -20.06 -11.64 3.16
C HIS A 100 -19.01 -12.74 3.27
N ARG A 101 -19.42 -14.01 3.27
CA ARG A 101 -18.50 -15.16 3.31
C ARG A 101 -17.62 -15.22 2.06
N PHE A 102 -18.21 -14.95 0.90
CA PHE A 102 -17.50 -14.94 -0.37
C PHE A 102 -16.54 -13.74 -0.48
N GLN A 103 -16.97 -12.56 -0.02
CA GLN A 103 -16.10 -11.39 0.04
C GLN A 103 -14.89 -11.61 0.96
N LEU A 104 -15.13 -12.17 2.16
CA LEU A 104 -14.06 -12.51 3.11
C LEU A 104 -13.06 -13.50 2.49
N PHE A 105 -13.58 -14.52 1.79
CA PHE A 105 -12.77 -15.48 1.06
C PHE A 105 -11.87 -14.82 0.00
N LEU A 106 -12.40 -13.88 -0.80
CA LEU A 106 -11.60 -13.15 -1.80
C LEU A 106 -10.54 -12.23 -1.16
N ILE A 107 -10.86 -11.62 -0.01
CA ILE A 107 -9.88 -10.85 0.76
C ILE A 107 -8.74 -11.77 1.20
N ILE A 108 -9.05 -12.91 1.82
CA ILE A 108 -8.05 -13.88 2.28
C ILE A 108 -7.16 -14.35 1.12
N ILE A 109 -7.74 -14.66 -0.04
CA ILE A 109 -6.97 -15.02 -1.24
C ILE A 109 -6.04 -13.89 -1.67
N THR A 110 -6.51 -12.63 -1.66
CA THR A 110 -5.69 -11.47 -2.05
C THR A 110 -4.50 -11.30 -1.13
N TRP A 111 -4.69 -11.51 0.18
CA TRP A 111 -3.61 -11.47 1.17
C TRP A 111 -2.61 -12.60 0.95
N ILE A 112 -3.08 -13.83 0.80
CA ILE A 112 -2.24 -15.00 0.52
C ILE A 112 -1.42 -14.76 -0.77
N PHE A 113 -2.06 -14.26 -1.82
CA PHE A 113 -1.41 -13.94 -3.09
C PHE A 113 -0.32 -12.87 -2.91
N GLY A 114 -0.61 -11.76 -2.24
CA GLY A 114 0.36 -10.68 -2.05
C GLY A 114 1.55 -11.04 -1.17
N LEU A 115 1.37 -11.93 -0.19
CA LEU A 115 2.47 -12.48 0.59
C LEU A 115 3.29 -13.46 -0.26
N ILE A 116 2.64 -14.42 -0.92
CA ILE A 116 3.34 -15.47 -1.70
C ILE A 116 4.10 -14.90 -2.91
N ALA A 117 3.57 -13.87 -3.58
CA ALA A 117 4.13 -13.32 -4.82
C ALA A 117 5.60 -12.89 -4.71
N PHE A 118 6.06 -12.47 -3.53
CA PHE A 118 7.43 -12.00 -3.31
C PHE A 118 8.29 -12.93 -2.44
N ILE A 119 7.76 -14.08 -1.99
CA ILE A 119 8.55 -15.08 -1.26
C ILE A 119 9.82 -15.48 -2.03
N PRO A 120 9.78 -15.71 -3.36
CA PRO A 120 11.00 -16.05 -4.11
C PRO A 120 12.12 -15.02 -3.96
N PHE A 121 11.80 -13.72 -3.82
CA PHE A 121 12.82 -12.67 -3.64
C PHE A 121 13.46 -12.68 -2.26
N LEU A 122 12.80 -13.25 -1.26
CA LEU A 122 13.36 -13.46 0.07
C LEU A 122 14.43 -14.57 0.06
N PHE A 123 14.19 -15.64 -0.71
CA PHE A 123 15.09 -16.81 -0.75
C PHE A 123 16.19 -16.75 -1.81
N THR A 124 16.09 -15.84 -2.79
CA THR A 124 17.06 -15.73 -3.90
C THR A 124 18.13 -14.66 -3.68
N ASP A 125 18.21 -14.10 -2.47
CA ASP A 125 19.07 -12.95 -2.14
C ASP A 125 18.97 -11.82 -3.17
N TYR A 126 17.79 -11.68 -3.77
CA TYR A 126 17.55 -10.69 -4.82
C TYR A 126 17.42 -9.30 -4.22
N ILE A 127 16.85 -9.20 -3.02
CA ILE A 127 16.84 -7.97 -2.24
C ILE A 127 18.17 -7.89 -1.49
N ARG A 128 18.98 -6.88 -1.81
CA ARG A 128 20.26 -6.64 -1.14
C ARG A 128 20.32 -5.23 -0.59
N TYR A 129 21.04 -5.08 0.52
CA TYR A 129 21.36 -3.76 1.05
C TYR A 129 22.27 -3.03 0.08
N ASN A 130 21.83 -1.87 -0.40
CA ASN A 130 22.63 -1.00 -1.23
C ASN A 130 23.28 0.07 -0.34
N VAL A 131 24.61 0.01 -0.19
CA VAL A 131 25.39 0.92 0.65
C VAL A 131 25.26 2.38 0.21
N GLU A 132 25.17 2.63 -1.10
CA GLU A 132 25.08 3.99 -1.66
C GLU A 132 23.72 4.61 -1.33
N ASN A 133 22.66 3.82 -1.46
CA ASN A 133 21.29 4.29 -1.23
C ASN A 133 20.83 4.12 0.23
N GLN A 134 21.61 3.42 1.07
CA GLN A 134 21.28 3.05 2.46
C GLN A 134 19.87 2.43 2.60
N ILE A 135 19.45 1.65 1.61
CA ILE A 135 18.14 0.98 1.57
C ILE A 135 18.31 -0.44 1.05
N CYS A 136 17.44 -1.34 1.50
CA CYS A 136 17.29 -2.66 0.88
C CYS A 136 16.32 -2.58 -0.27
N GLN A 137 16.78 -3.00 -1.43
CA GLN A 137 15.96 -3.04 -2.62
C GLN A 137 16.42 -4.11 -3.59
N ALA A 138 15.53 -4.45 -4.50
CA ALA A 138 15.91 -5.17 -5.70
C ALA A 138 16.94 -4.36 -6.51
N PRO A 139 18.00 -4.99 -7.04
CA PRO A 139 18.94 -4.31 -7.92
C PRO A 139 18.21 -3.83 -9.17
N ILE A 140 18.37 -2.54 -9.49
CA ILE A 140 17.76 -1.89 -10.65
C ILE A 140 18.58 -2.24 -11.90
N ARG A 141 18.61 -3.52 -12.25
CA ARG A 141 19.24 -4.04 -13.48
C ARG A 141 18.19 -4.75 -14.31
N PHE A 142 18.25 -4.56 -15.62
CA PHE A 142 17.33 -5.23 -16.55
C PHE A 142 17.33 -6.74 -16.29
N SER A 143 16.23 -7.21 -15.73
CA SER A 143 16.05 -8.58 -15.29
C SER A 143 14.57 -8.91 -15.27
N PHE A 144 14.27 -10.20 -15.44
CA PHE A 144 12.90 -10.70 -15.41
C PHE A 144 12.16 -10.29 -14.12
N ALA A 145 12.87 -10.24 -12.99
CA ALA A 145 12.30 -9.86 -11.71
C ALA A 145 11.76 -8.42 -11.68
N ILE A 146 12.46 -7.43 -12.28
CA ILE A 146 11.93 -6.05 -12.35
C ILE A 146 10.68 -5.99 -13.21
N ILE A 147 10.67 -6.69 -14.35
CA ILE A 147 9.51 -6.74 -15.24
C ILE A 147 8.33 -7.37 -14.51
N TYR A 148 8.57 -8.47 -13.79
CA TYR A 148 7.56 -9.13 -12.95
C TYR A 148 6.99 -8.19 -11.88
N VAL A 149 7.86 -7.48 -11.13
CA VAL A 149 7.43 -6.49 -10.12
C VAL A 149 6.59 -5.38 -10.77
N ALA A 150 7.04 -4.81 -11.88
CA ALA A 150 6.30 -3.74 -12.57
C ALA A 150 4.92 -4.22 -13.06
N LEU A 151 4.83 -5.45 -13.56
CA LEU A 151 3.57 -6.03 -14.02
C LEU A 151 2.61 -6.27 -12.85
N VAL A 152 3.06 -6.97 -11.81
CA VAL A 152 2.21 -7.39 -10.68
C VAL A 152 1.82 -6.20 -9.79
N ILE A 153 2.76 -5.31 -9.48
CA ILE A 153 2.48 -4.17 -8.61
C ILE A 153 1.67 -3.10 -9.33
N TYR A 154 1.95 -2.84 -10.60
CA TYR A 154 1.48 -1.62 -11.25
C TYR A 154 0.61 -1.88 -12.47
N ILE A 155 1.12 -2.52 -13.52
CA ILE A 155 0.43 -2.58 -14.81
C ILE A 155 -0.87 -3.38 -14.72
N ILE A 156 -0.81 -4.61 -14.22
CA ILE A 156 -1.98 -5.51 -14.12
C ILE A 156 -3.09 -4.90 -13.25
N PRO A 157 -2.84 -4.50 -11.99
CA PRO A 157 -3.91 -3.98 -11.14
C PRO A 157 -4.52 -2.68 -11.68
N ASN A 158 -3.74 -1.79 -12.31
CA ASN A 158 -4.30 -0.57 -12.90
C ASN A 158 -5.11 -0.85 -14.16
N MET A 159 -4.68 -1.79 -15.00
CA MET A 159 -5.43 -2.19 -16.20
C MET A 159 -6.78 -2.79 -15.83
N ILE A 160 -6.81 -3.70 -14.85
CA ILE A 160 -8.07 -4.30 -14.36
C ILE A 160 -9.02 -3.22 -13.84
N LEU A 161 -8.52 -2.31 -13.01
CA LEU A 161 -9.32 -1.22 -12.43
C LEU A 161 -9.96 -0.32 -13.50
N ASN A 162 -9.17 0.08 -14.51
CA ASN A 162 -9.66 0.89 -15.62
C ASN A 162 -10.70 0.14 -16.46
N ILE A 163 -10.51 -1.14 -16.75
CA ILE A 163 -11.48 -1.96 -17.48
C ILE A 163 -12.81 -2.03 -16.73
N ILE A 164 -12.77 -2.26 -15.41
CA ILE A 164 -13.99 -2.32 -14.57
C ILE A 164 -14.72 -0.97 -14.61
N TYR A 165 -14.00 0.13 -14.45
CA TYR A 165 -14.57 1.47 -14.51
C TYR A 165 -15.24 1.74 -15.86
N LEU A 166 -14.56 1.45 -16.97
CA LEU A 166 -15.12 1.64 -18.32
C LEU A 166 -16.39 0.79 -18.53
N LYS A 167 -16.38 -0.46 -18.07
CA LYS A 167 -17.57 -1.33 -18.13
C LYS A 167 -18.72 -0.76 -17.30
N LEU A 168 -18.45 -0.29 -16.09
CA LEU A 168 -19.46 0.30 -15.22
C LEU A 168 -20.06 1.59 -15.81
N VAL A 169 -19.23 2.49 -16.35
CA VAL A 169 -19.67 3.71 -17.03
C VAL A 169 -20.57 3.37 -18.23
N ARG A 170 -20.16 2.41 -19.05
CA ARG A 170 -20.95 1.97 -20.22
C ARG A 170 -22.31 1.41 -19.79
N TYR A 171 -22.33 0.59 -18.73
CA TYR A 171 -23.56 0.03 -18.18
C TYR A 171 -24.53 1.12 -17.69
N VAL A 172 -24.04 2.06 -16.87
CA VAL A 172 -24.87 3.16 -16.34
C VAL A 172 -25.41 4.05 -17.47
N ARG A 173 -24.58 4.38 -18.48
CA ARG A 173 -25.03 5.14 -19.65
C ARG A 173 -26.10 4.42 -20.46
N GLN A 174 -25.97 3.10 -20.61
CA GLN A 174 -26.97 2.29 -21.33
C GLN A 174 -28.29 2.21 -20.54
N MET A 175 -28.21 2.13 -19.21
CA MET A 175 -29.36 2.10 -18.32
C MET A 175 -30.14 3.42 -18.33
N ASN A 176 -29.45 4.57 -18.36
CA ASN A 176 -30.06 5.90 -18.45
C ASN A 176 -30.83 6.11 -19.78
N LYS A 177 -30.42 5.43 -20.86
CA LYS A 177 -31.14 5.46 -22.15
C LYS A 177 -32.40 4.58 -22.16
N ARG A 178 -32.51 3.62 -21.25
CA ARG A 178 -33.68 2.74 -21.13
C ARG A 178 -34.62 3.33 -20.08
N ILE A 179 -35.93 3.11 -20.22
CA ILE A 179 -36.92 3.48 -19.21
C ILE A 179 -36.74 2.54 -18.01
N THR A 180 -35.73 2.83 -17.20
CA THR A 180 -35.40 2.10 -15.98
C THR A 180 -35.88 2.92 -14.80
N SER A 181 -36.29 2.27 -13.71
CA SER A 181 -36.76 2.97 -12.53
C SER A 181 -35.68 3.92 -11.97
N ALA A 182 -36.09 5.14 -11.63
CA ALA A 182 -35.20 6.18 -11.11
C ALA A 182 -34.42 5.73 -9.85
N ASN A 183 -35.02 4.84 -9.05
CA ASN A 183 -34.39 4.28 -7.84
C ASN A 183 -33.20 3.36 -8.17
N VAL A 184 -33.26 2.59 -9.26
CA VAL A 184 -32.14 1.71 -9.63
C VAL A 184 -31.04 2.50 -10.32
N LEU A 185 -31.41 3.49 -11.14
CA LEU A 185 -30.46 4.39 -11.78
C LEU A 185 -29.67 5.21 -10.76
N SER A 186 -30.34 5.86 -9.80
CA SER A 186 -29.67 6.65 -8.74
C SER A 186 -28.73 5.79 -7.88
N ARG A 187 -29.11 4.55 -7.57
CA ARG A 187 -28.22 3.59 -6.90
C ARG A 187 -26.98 3.30 -7.74
N ALA A 188 -27.14 3.02 -9.03
CA ALA A 188 -26.02 2.74 -9.93
C ALA A 188 -25.08 3.95 -10.10
N GLU A 189 -25.62 5.17 -10.15
CA GLU A 189 -24.83 6.41 -10.19
C GLU A 189 -24.04 6.63 -8.90
N ARG A 190 -24.62 6.33 -7.73
CA ARG A 190 -23.93 6.39 -6.44
C ARG A 190 -22.74 5.44 -6.40
N GLU A 191 -22.93 4.19 -6.85
CA GLU A 191 -21.86 3.21 -6.95
C GLU A 191 -20.78 3.63 -7.97
N LEU A 192 -21.19 4.18 -9.12
CA LEU A 192 -20.28 4.72 -10.11
C LEU A 192 -19.44 5.87 -9.53
N LYS A 193 -20.04 6.77 -8.76
CA LYS A 193 -19.32 7.87 -8.08
C LYS A 193 -18.26 7.32 -7.12
N MET A 194 -18.59 6.27 -6.39
CA MET A 194 -17.63 5.64 -5.48
C MET A 194 -16.48 4.95 -6.24
N VAL A 195 -16.76 4.20 -7.32
CA VAL A 195 -15.71 3.61 -8.17
C VAL A 195 -14.87 4.70 -8.85
N ARG A 196 -15.50 5.79 -9.32
CA ARG A 196 -14.79 6.94 -9.90
C ARG A 196 -13.81 7.55 -8.89
N ASN A 197 -14.19 7.67 -7.62
CA ASN A 197 -13.28 8.16 -6.59
C ASN A 197 -12.10 7.21 -6.39
N ILE A 198 -12.33 5.89 -6.34
CA ILE A 198 -11.25 4.88 -6.24
C ILE A 198 -10.29 4.98 -7.44
N VAL A 199 -10.82 5.08 -8.66
CA VAL A 199 -10.02 5.26 -9.88
C VAL A 199 -9.25 6.57 -9.85
N THR A 200 -9.86 7.65 -9.37
CA THR A 200 -9.19 8.96 -9.23
C THR A 200 -8.02 8.87 -8.24
N ILE A 201 -8.22 8.23 -7.09
CA ILE A 201 -7.16 8.01 -6.10
C ILE A 201 -6.04 7.13 -6.70
N SER A 202 -6.40 6.03 -7.36
CA SER A 202 -5.43 5.13 -8.00
C SER A 202 -4.65 5.82 -9.12
N THR A 203 -5.29 6.67 -9.92
CA THR A 203 -4.61 7.42 -10.99
C THR A 203 -3.69 8.50 -10.44
N ILE A 204 -4.05 9.17 -9.34
CA ILE A 204 -3.15 10.08 -8.64
C ILE A 204 -1.92 9.32 -8.14
N LEU A 205 -2.11 8.14 -7.55
CA LEU A 205 -1.00 7.29 -7.09
C LEU A 205 -0.09 6.84 -8.24
N VAL A 206 -0.69 6.49 -9.38
CA VAL A 206 0.03 6.19 -10.63
C VAL A 206 0.88 7.39 -11.06
N ILE A 207 0.29 8.58 -11.13
CA ILE A 207 0.98 9.82 -11.55
C ILE A 207 2.13 10.16 -10.60
N LEU A 208 1.90 10.07 -9.28
CA LEU A 208 2.94 10.32 -8.28
C LEU A 208 4.03 9.24 -8.27
N GLY A 209 3.72 8.03 -8.74
CA GLY A 209 4.69 6.96 -8.97
C GLY A 209 5.42 7.04 -10.32
N LEU A 210 5.01 7.92 -11.25
CA LEU A 210 5.70 8.09 -12.54
C LEU A 210 7.17 8.48 -12.41
N PRO A 211 7.60 9.39 -11.51
CA PRO A 211 9.01 9.70 -11.32
C PRO A 211 9.84 8.44 -11.05
N TYR A 212 9.32 7.54 -10.21
CA TYR A 212 9.95 6.25 -9.93
C TYR A 212 10.04 5.35 -11.17
N ALA A 213 8.97 5.25 -11.95
CA ALA A 213 8.97 4.49 -13.21
C ALA A 213 9.95 5.10 -14.24
N ILE A 214 10.01 6.42 -14.36
CA ILE A 214 10.95 7.14 -15.22
C ILE A 214 12.39 6.87 -14.77
N PHE A 215 12.67 6.88 -13.46
CA PHE A 215 14.00 6.52 -12.95
C PHE A 215 14.34 5.07 -13.28
N ILE A 216 13.44 4.12 -13.11
CA ILE A 216 13.68 2.73 -13.54
C ILE A 216 14.01 2.67 -15.04
N LEU A 217 13.25 3.39 -15.88
CA LEU A 217 13.48 3.44 -17.32
C LEU A 217 14.82 4.09 -17.66
N MET A 218 15.17 5.21 -17.03
CA MET A 218 16.47 5.86 -17.21
C MET A 218 17.63 4.95 -16.77
N SER A 219 17.41 4.07 -15.79
CA SER A 219 18.40 3.08 -15.34
C SER A 219 18.79 2.09 -16.43
N PHE A 220 17.92 1.89 -17.42
CA PHE A 220 18.23 1.03 -18.57
C PHE A 220 19.17 1.69 -19.57
N PHE A 221 19.17 3.03 -19.65
CA PHE A 221 19.95 3.77 -20.64
C PHE A 221 21.18 4.47 -20.05
N THR A 222 21.14 4.85 -18.77
CA THR A 222 22.16 5.71 -18.14
C THR A 222 22.41 5.32 -16.68
N THR A 223 23.63 5.60 -16.19
CA THR A 223 23.95 5.49 -14.77
C THR A 223 23.29 6.63 -13.98
N ILE A 224 22.32 6.30 -13.13
CA ILE A 224 21.51 7.29 -12.41
C ILE A 224 22.30 7.89 -11.23
N PRO A 225 22.19 9.21 -10.98
CA PRO A 225 22.69 9.83 -9.76
C PRO A 225 21.96 9.32 -8.50
N GLN A 226 22.72 8.92 -7.49
CA GLN A 226 22.26 8.19 -6.30
C GLN A 226 21.13 8.89 -5.50
N TYR A 227 21.10 10.23 -5.49
CA TYR A 227 20.16 11.01 -4.66
C TYR A 227 18.71 11.00 -5.15
N HIS A 228 18.49 10.84 -6.46
CA HIS A 228 17.15 10.94 -7.06
C HIS A 228 16.22 9.81 -6.63
N PHE A 229 16.80 8.66 -6.30
CA PHE A 229 16.04 7.47 -5.98
C PHE A 229 15.37 7.53 -4.59
N ARG A 230 16.05 8.13 -3.60
CA ARG A 230 15.49 8.35 -2.26
C ARG A 230 14.29 9.30 -2.30
N ILE A 231 14.40 10.34 -3.12
CA ILE A 231 13.33 11.32 -3.33
C ILE A 231 12.09 10.62 -3.90
N ALA A 232 12.26 9.74 -4.89
CA ALA A 232 11.16 8.99 -5.49
C ALA A 232 10.41 8.11 -4.47
N PHE A 233 11.13 7.46 -3.54
CA PHE A 233 10.52 6.67 -2.48
C PHE A 233 9.66 7.50 -1.54
N ILE A 234 10.14 8.69 -1.13
CA ILE A 234 9.35 9.61 -0.29
C ILE A 234 8.05 10.03 -0.98
N PHE A 235 8.09 10.28 -2.30
CA PHE A 235 6.87 10.58 -3.06
C PHE A 235 5.87 9.42 -3.06
N ILE A 236 6.36 8.18 -3.18
CA ILE A 236 5.50 6.98 -3.11
C ILE A 236 4.86 6.88 -1.72
N ASP A 237 5.63 7.02 -0.65
CA ASP A 237 5.12 6.91 0.73
C ASP A 237 4.10 8.01 1.08
N ILE A 238 4.35 9.25 0.63
CA ILE A 238 3.37 10.34 0.77
C ILE A 238 2.11 10.01 -0.04
N SER A 239 2.27 9.47 -1.25
CA SER A 239 1.14 9.12 -2.11
C SER A 239 0.29 7.99 -1.54
N THR A 240 0.90 6.94 -1.01
CA THR A 240 0.18 5.80 -0.41
C THR A 240 -0.56 6.25 0.84
N THR A 241 0.08 7.07 1.68
CA THR A 241 -0.55 7.67 2.87
C THR A 241 -1.74 8.55 2.49
N ALA A 242 -1.58 9.42 1.50
CA ALA A 242 -2.67 10.26 0.99
C ALA A 242 -3.84 9.42 0.44
N SER A 243 -3.52 8.29 -0.22
CA SER A 243 -4.51 7.36 -0.77
C SER A 243 -5.30 6.65 0.32
N MET A 244 -4.65 6.26 1.42
CA MET A 244 -5.32 5.68 2.59
C MET A 244 -6.26 6.70 3.26
N ILE A 245 -5.80 7.95 3.45
CA ILE A 245 -6.63 9.03 3.99
C ILE A 245 -7.83 9.30 3.08
N ALA A 246 -7.62 9.34 1.76
CA ALA A 246 -8.69 9.56 0.79
C ALA A 246 -9.71 8.42 0.82
N LEU A 247 -9.25 7.16 0.90
CA LEU A 247 -10.13 5.99 1.00
C LEU A 247 -10.99 6.05 2.28
N PHE A 248 -10.36 6.37 3.42
CA PHE A 248 -11.06 6.55 4.69
C PHE A 248 -12.11 7.67 4.61
N LYS A 249 -11.76 8.79 3.94
CA LYS A 249 -12.71 9.89 3.73
C LYS A 249 -13.88 9.50 2.83
N THR A 250 -13.66 8.70 1.79
CA THR A 250 -14.72 8.30 0.85
C THR A 250 -15.65 7.21 1.39
N THR A 251 -15.24 6.51 2.45
CA THR A 251 -16.05 5.46 3.06
C THR A 251 -16.90 6.04 4.20
N ASP A 252 -17.79 6.97 3.84
CA ASP A 252 -18.64 7.68 4.81
C ASP A 252 -19.55 6.74 5.62
N THR A 253 -19.84 5.53 5.11
CA THR A 253 -20.53 4.47 5.86
C THR A 253 -19.73 3.96 7.06
N ILE A 254 -18.40 3.92 6.98
CA ILE A 254 -17.54 3.55 8.12
C ILE A 254 -17.52 4.68 9.14
N LYS A 255 -17.48 5.95 8.70
CA LYS A 255 -17.58 7.08 9.64
C LYS A 255 -18.91 7.08 10.38
N ALA A 256 -20.02 6.87 9.65
CA ALA A 256 -21.34 6.80 10.25
C ALA A 256 -21.45 5.62 11.24
N ALA A 257 -20.94 4.44 10.87
CA ALA A 257 -20.90 3.28 11.76
C ALA A 257 -20.01 3.52 13.00
N ALA A 258 -18.81 4.08 12.82
CA ALA A 258 -17.90 4.39 13.91
C ALA A 258 -18.48 5.44 14.87
N VAL A 259 -19.09 6.50 14.34
CA VAL A 259 -19.79 7.52 15.15
C VAL A 259 -20.97 6.89 15.89
N GLN A 260 -21.72 6.00 15.25
CA GLN A 260 -22.81 5.29 15.90
C GLN A 260 -22.30 4.41 17.06
N THR A 261 -21.26 3.61 16.86
CA THR A 261 -20.68 2.76 17.91
C THR A 261 -20.11 3.58 19.07
N VAL A 262 -19.45 4.72 18.78
CA VAL A 262 -18.96 5.64 19.82
C VAL A 262 -20.14 6.24 20.60
N THR A 263 -21.22 6.62 19.91
CA THR A 263 -22.42 7.17 20.57
C THR A 263 -23.07 6.13 21.49
N GLU A 264 -23.21 4.89 21.02
CA GLU A 264 -23.73 3.77 21.82
C GLU A 264 -22.87 3.51 23.07
N LEU A 265 -21.53 3.47 22.91
CA LEU A 265 -20.61 3.33 24.05
C LEU A 265 -20.72 4.47 25.06
N VAL A 266 -20.82 5.72 24.59
CA VAL A 266 -21.00 6.89 25.47
C VAL A 266 -22.32 6.79 26.24
N THR A 267 -23.41 6.34 25.61
CA THR A 267 -24.69 6.16 26.30
C THR A 267 -24.65 5.06 27.36
N ILE A 268 -23.94 3.95 27.11
CA ILE A 268 -23.78 2.87 28.08
C ILE A 268 -22.96 3.35 29.29
N ILE A 269 -21.87 4.10 29.06
CA ILE A 269 -21.05 4.67 30.14
C ILE A 269 -21.85 5.66 30.99
N ALA A 270 -22.70 6.49 30.36
CA ALA A 270 -23.57 7.42 31.09
C ALA A 270 -24.58 6.69 32.00
N GLN A 271 -25.14 5.57 31.55
CA GLN A 271 -26.08 4.76 32.33
C GLN A 271 -25.42 4.03 33.52
N MET A 272 -24.13 3.70 33.45
CA MET A 272 -23.42 3.04 34.56
C MET A 272 -23.03 4.00 35.69
N ASN A 273 -23.07 5.32 35.46
CA ASN A 273 -22.68 6.34 36.44
C ASN A 273 -23.87 6.96 37.20
N THR A 274 -25.10 6.53 36.91
CA THR A 274 -26.34 6.93 37.60
C THR A 274 -26.88 5.80 38.45
#